data_AF-A0A292YTF5-F1
#
_entry.id   AF-A0A292YTF5-F1
#
_cell.length_a   1.000
_cell.length_b   1.000
_cell.length_c   1.000
_cell.angle_alpha   90.00
_cell.angle_beta   90.00
_cell.angle_gamma   90.00
#
_symmetry.space_group_name_H-M   'P 1'
#
loop_
_entity.id
_entity.type
_entity.pdbx_description
1 polymer ?
#
loop_
_entity_poly.entity_id
_entity_poly.type
_entity_poly.pdbx_seq_one_letter_code
_entity_poly.pdbx_strand_id
1 'polypeptide(L)'
;MTVEAAIALGVLVVVALAAMGAILAVVAAVRCTDAAREAARLAARGEPDRGRAVASQLAPPGAVVEIASQGDDVVASVTAPAVRPFPLRVSARAVAATEPAGPPAVEPGGSVEPGRSVEPGSATGVSGAVGVGGAARVGGAAGRLARTLRRVRHRTAPAPPESGPTSNSVDGPAGSGGSRRPQRAGRVVPVTAPASIPTGVRARRGPAAARTGSGQDRAGRRRGVDDSGVATVHAALAAVLVLGLAVVGIDLGGAVLARHRAEAAADLAGLAAAGDAALGQDAACTRARTIAAGMDSTLRQCVLDGWDALVEVSTPRAAVLGNPEALGRARAGPASPP
;
A
#
# COMPACT_ATOMS: atom_id res chain seq x y z
N MET A 1 -41.48 5.96 -10.25
CA MET A 1 -40.07 5.79 -9.85
C MET A 1 -39.38 7.13 -10.00
N THR A 2 -38.94 7.76 -8.91
CA THR A 2 -38.25 9.06 -8.98
C THR A 2 -36.83 8.86 -9.50
N VAL A 3 -36.32 9.82 -10.26
CA VAL A 3 -34.95 9.81 -10.81
C VAL A 3 -33.91 9.61 -9.70
N GLU A 4 -34.20 10.11 -8.50
CA GLU A 4 -33.37 9.97 -7.30
C GLU A 4 -33.20 8.51 -6.83
N ALA A 5 -34.27 7.72 -6.84
CA ALA A 5 -34.20 6.30 -6.50
C ALA A 5 -33.36 5.52 -7.53
N ALA A 6 -33.40 5.93 -8.80
CA ALA A 6 -32.57 5.35 -9.85
C ALA A 6 -31.08 5.71 -9.65
N ILE A 7 -30.77 6.95 -9.27
CA ILE A 7 -29.39 7.38 -8.97
C ILE A 7 -28.86 6.66 -7.74
N ALA A 8 -29.63 6.60 -6.65
CA ALA A 8 -29.23 5.91 -5.43
C ALA A 8 -28.96 4.42 -5.68
N LEU A 9 -29.83 3.75 -6.45
CA LEU A 9 -29.62 2.37 -6.86
C LEU A 9 -28.36 2.23 -7.73
N GLY A 10 -28.15 3.13 -8.68
CA GLY A 10 -26.96 3.15 -9.53
C GLY A 10 -25.67 3.27 -8.72
N VAL A 11 -25.63 4.19 -7.75
CA VAL A 11 -24.49 4.35 -6.83
C VAL A 11 -24.29 3.06 -6.04
N LEU A 12 -25.33 2.51 -5.42
CA LEU A 12 -25.25 1.27 -4.64
C LEU A 12 -24.70 0.09 -5.45
N VAL A 13 -25.15 -0.06 -6.70
CA VAL A 13 -24.65 -1.10 -7.61
C VAL A 13 -23.16 -0.90 -7.88
N VAL A 14 -22.72 0.32 -8.17
CA VAL A 14 -21.29 0.62 -8.37
C VAL A 14 -20.47 0.32 -7.11
N VAL A 15 -20.96 0.69 -5.92
CA VAL A 15 -20.31 0.38 -4.64
C VAL A 15 -20.18 -1.12 -4.44
N ALA A 16 -21.27 -1.87 -4.63
CA ALA A 16 -21.29 -3.31 -4.45
C ALA A 16 -20.31 -4.01 -5.43
N LEU A 17 -20.27 -3.58 -6.69
CA LEU A 17 -19.33 -4.09 -7.68
C LEU A 17 -17.87 -3.77 -7.31
N ALA A 18 -17.60 -2.55 -6.82
CA ALA A 18 -16.26 -2.18 -6.35
C ALA A 18 -15.82 -3.00 -5.13
N ALA A 19 -16.70 -3.18 -4.14
CA ALA A 19 -16.44 -4.00 -2.96
C ALA A 19 -16.19 -5.47 -3.33
N MET A 20 -17.03 -6.04 -4.21
CA MET A 20 -16.81 -7.39 -4.74
C MET A 20 -15.47 -7.49 -5.47
N GLY A 21 -15.13 -6.49 -6.29
CA GLY A 21 -13.87 -6.45 -7.00
C GLY A 21 -12.65 -6.40 -6.07
N ALA A 22 -12.74 -5.64 -4.97
CA ALA A 22 -11.71 -5.61 -3.93
C ALA A 22 -11.55 -6.97 -3.24
N ILE A 23 -12.66 -7.64 -2.90
CA ILE A 23 -12.62 -8.99 -2.31
C ILE A 23 -11.96 -9.98 -3.26
N LEU A 24 -12.33 -9.96 -4.55
CA LEU A 24 -11.74 -10.83 -5.57
C LEU A 24 -10.23 -10.59 -5.73
N ALA A 25 -9.79 -9.32 -5.69
CA ALA A 25 -8.38 -8.97 -5.74
C ALA A 25 -7.61 -9.52 -4.51
N VAL A 26 -8.20 -9.43 -3.32
CA VAL A 26 -7.61 -10.01 -2.09
C VAL A 26 -7.51 -11.53 -2.19
N VAL A 27 -8.57 -12.22 -2.65
CA VAL A 27 -8.55 -13.67 -2.87
C VAL A 27 -7.46 -14.06 -3.88
N ALA A 28 -7.31 -13.32 -4.97
CA ALA A 28 -6.26 -13.55 -5.95
C ALA A 28 -4.86 -13.37 -5.33
N ALA A 29 -4.66 -12.35 -4.50
CA ALA A 29 -3.39 -12.12 -3.80
C ALA A 29 -3.04 -13.25 -2.81
N VAL A 30 -4.01 -13.75 -2.06
CA VAL A 30 -3.82 -14.91 -1.16
C VAL A 30 -3.40 -16.14 -1.96
N ARG A 31 -4.15 -16.47 -3.02
CA ARG A 31 -3.82 -17.62 -3.90
C ARG A 31 -2.46 -17.50 -4.58
N CYS A 32 -2.08 -16.30 -5.03
CA CYS A 32 -0.73 -16.06 -5.55
C CYS A 32 0.35 -16.31 -4.50
N THR A 33 0.10 -15.93 -3.24
CA THR A 33 1.06 -16.12 -2.14
C THR A 33 1.24 -17.60 -1.80
N ASP A 34 0.13 -18.35 -1.74
CA ASP A 34 0.17 -19.80 -1.48
C ASP A 34 0.87 -20.55 -2.62
N ALA A 35 0.55 -20.21 -3.88
CA ALA A 35 1.20 -20.76 -5.06
C ALA A 35 2.71 -20.48 -5.08
N ALA A 36 3.12 -19.24 -4.77
CA ALA A 36 4.54 -18.87 -4.73
C ALA A 36 5.31 -19.64 -3.65
N ARG A 37 4.73 -19.78 -2.45
CA ARG A 37 5.36 -20.53 -1.34
C ARG A 37 5.56 -22.00 -1.69
N GLU A 38 4.56 -22.63 -2.30
CA GLU A 38 4.65 -24.04 -2.65
C GLU A 38 5.62 -24.28 -3.83
N ALA A 39 5.61 -23.40 -4.83
CA ALA A 39 6.62 -23.42 -5.90
C ALA A 39 8.05 -23.28 -5.36
N ALA A 40 8.28 -22.34 -4.44
CA ALA A 40 9.60 -22.13 -3.83
C ALA A 40 10.06 -23.37 -3.07
N ARG A 41 9.18 -23.99 -2.28
CA ARG A 41 9.51 -25.22 -1.52
C ARG A 41 9.86 -26.41 -2.41
N LEU A 42 9.08 -26.67 -3.45
CA LEU A 42 9.34 -27.77 -4.38
C LEU A 42 10.61 -27.52 -5.21
N ALA A 43 10.82 -26.28 -5.63
CA ALA A 43 12.02 -25.94 -6.40
C ALA A 43 13.29 -25.95 -5.54
N ALA A 44 13.20 -25.62 -4.24
CA ALA A 44 14.31 -25.76 -3.28
C ALA A 44 14.74 -27.23 -3.08
N ARG A 45 13.84 -28.20 -3.33
CA ARG A 45 14.13 -29.64 -3.34
C ARG A 45 14.67 -30.16 -4.67
N GLY A 46 14.88 -29.28 -5.65
CA GLY A 46 15.32 -29.66 -6.99
C GLY A 46 14.20 -30.14 -7.92
N GLU A 47 12.92 -29.93 -7.59
CA GLU A 47 11.77 -30.29 -8.42
C GLU A 47 11.04 -29.05 -9.01
N PRO A 48 11.71 -28.17 -9.79
CA PRO A 48 11.12 -26.90 -10.22
C PRO A 48 9.94 -27.08 -11.17
N ASP A 49 9.95 -28.10 -12.04
CA ASP A 49 8.85 -28.36 -12.97
C ASP A 49 7.59 -28.83 -12.26
N ARG A 50 7.75 -29.68 -11.24
CA ARG A 50 6.64 -30.08 -10.36
C ARG A 50 6.13 -28.88 -9.57
N GLY A 51 7.03 -28.02 -9.09
CA GLY A 51 6.69 -26.75 -8.45
C GLY A 51 5.82 -25.85 -9.33
N ARG A 52 6.19 -25.68 -10.61
CA ARG A 52 5.39 -24.91 -11.59
C ARG A 52 4.01 -25.52 -11.81
N ALA A 53 3.94 -26.84 -11.93
CA ALA A 53 2.67 -27.55 -12.10
C ALA A 53 1.74 -27.35 -10.90
N VAL A 54 2.24 -27.54 -9.67
CA VAL A 54 1.45 -27.36 -8.44
C VAL A 54 1.02 -25.90 -8.27
N ALA A 55 1.94 -24.95 -8.48
CA ALA A 55 1.61 -23.53 -8.39
C ALA A 55 0.55 -23.12 -9.42
N SER A 56 0.57 -23.66 -10.63
CA SER A 56 -0.44 -23.37 -11.65
C SER A 56 -1.85 -23.86 -11.26
N GLN A 57 -1.95 -24.90 -10.42
CA GLN A 57 -3.23 -25.40 -9.90
C GLN A 57 -3.77 -24.53 -8.76
N LEU A 58 -2.88 -23.95 -7.95
CA LEU A 58 -3.25 -23.05 -6.85
C LEU A 58 -3.53 -21.62 -7.32
N ALA A 59 -2.82 -21.17 -8.36
CA ALA A 59 -2.86 -19.79 -8.82
C ALA A 59 -4.21 -19.41 -9.47
N PRO A 60 -4.58 -18.11 -9.44
CA PRO A 60 -5.74 -17.62 -10.15
C PRO A 60 -5.66 -17.85 -11.68
N PRO A 61 -6.79 -17.89 -12.41
CA PRO A 61 -6.79 -18.03 -13.85
C PRO A 61 -6.00 -16.92 -14.56
N GLY A 62 -5.16 -17.30 -15.52
CA GLY A 62 -4.30 -16.35 -16.25
C GLY A 62 -3.07 -15.89 -15.47
N ALA A 63 -2.73 -16.58 -14.38
CA ALA A 63 -1.48 -16.37 -13.67
C ALA A 63 -0.28 -16.84 -14.50
N VAL A 64 0.82 -16.10 -14.37
CA VAL A 64 2.15 -16.46 -14.87
C VAL A 64 3.00 -16.83 -13.65
N VAL A 65 3.62 -18.00 -13.72
CA VAL A 65 4.51 -18.53 -12.67
C VAL A 65 5.94 -18.54 -13.20
N GLU A 66 6.84 -17.85 -12.53
CA GLU A 66 8.27 -17.85 -12.83
C GLU A 66 9.04 -18.39 -11.63
N ILE A 67 10.04 -19.23 -11.90
CA ILE A 67 10.93 -19.78 -10.87
C ILE A 67 12.35 -19.57 -11.38
N ALA A 68 13.16 -18.89 -10.57
CA ALA A 68 14.56 -18.63 -10.85
C ALA A 68 15.43 -19.15 -9.69
N SER A 69 16.54 -19.81 -10.01
CA SER A 69 17.58 -20.12 -9.03
C SER A 69 18.63 -19.00 -9.02
N GLN A 70 19.10 -18.65 -7.82
CA GLN A 70 20.11 -17.64 -7.58
C GLN A 70 21.07 -18.16 -6.50
N GLY A 71 22.16 -18.80 -6.92
CA GLY A 71 23.07 -19.48 -5.98
C GLY A 71 22.34 -20.59 -5.25
N ASP A 72 22.39 -20.56 -3.91
CA ASP A 72 21.71 -21.53 -3.04
C ASP A 72 20.28 -21.10 -2.67
N ASP A 73 19.70 -20.13 -3.37
CA ASP A 73 18.32 -19.69 -3.15
C ASP A 73 17.48 -19.92 -4.41
N VAL A 74 16.21 -20.28 -4.20
CA VAL A 74 15.20 -20.34 -5.25
C VAL A 74 14.14 -19.28 -4.99
N VAL A 75 13.84 -18.51 -6.03
CA VAL A 75 12.83 -17.46 -5.99
C VAL A 75 11.70 -17.81 -6.93
N ALA A 76 10.49 -17.93 -6.38
CA ALA A 76 9.27 -18.14 -7.13
C ALA A 76 8.44 -16.85 -7.14
N SER A 77 7.99 -16.41 -8.32
CA SER A 77 7.08 -15.29 -8.49
C SER A 77 5.80 -15.76 -9.22
N VAL A 78 4.66 -15.28 -8.76
CA VAL A 78 3.35 -15.57 -9.36
C VAL A 78 2.62 -14.26 -9.58
N THR A 79 2.27 -13.97 -10.83
CA THR A 79 1.57 -12.74 -11.21
C THR A 79 0.26 -13.07 -11.92
N ALA A 80 -0.86 -12.53 -11.44
CA ALA A 80 -2.19 -12.80 -11.97
C ALA A 80 -3.01 -11.52 -12.19
N PRO A 81 -3.97 -11.51 -13.14
CA PRO A 81 -4.97 -10.46 -13.22
C PRO A 81 -5.92 -10.52 -12.00
N ALA A 82 -6.13 -9.38 -11.33
CA ALA A 82 -6.87 -9.32 -10.07
C ALA A 82 -8.39 -9.33 -10.28
N VAL A 83 -8.88 -8.55 -11.24
CA VAL A 83 -10.32 -8.37 -11.52
C VAL A 83 -10.51 -7.95 -12.98
N ARG A 84 -11.25 -8.75 -13.76
CA ARG A 84 -11.65 -8.35 -15.13
C ARG A 84 -12.88 -7.43 -15.07
N PRO A 85 -13.01 -6.44 -15.97
CA PRO A 85 -12.15 -6.14 -17.13
C PRO A 85 -10.96 -5.21 -16.83
N PHE A 86 -10.74 -4.82 -15.57
CA PHE A 86 -9.71 -3.84 -15.23
C PHE A 86 -8.29 -4.41 -15.41
N PRO A 87 -7.31 -3.59 -15.87
CA PRO A 87 -5.93 -4.01 -16.07
C PRO A 87 -5.13 -4.07 -14.76
N LEU A 88 -5.77 -4.45 -13.65
CA LEU A 88 -5.14 -4.60 -12.34
C LEU A 88 -4.49 -5.99 -12.23
N ARG A 89 -3.24 -6.02 -11.76
CA ARG A 89 -2.50 -7.26 -11.51
C ARG A 89 -2.11 -7.35 -10.04
N VAL A 90 -2.14 -8.57 -9.52
CA VAL A 90 -1.57 -8.93 -8.23
C VAL A 90 -0.36 -9.81 -8.47
N SER A 91 0.71 -9.59 -7.71
CA SER A 91 1.90 -10.41 -7.75
C SER A 91 2.29 -10.82 -6.33
N ALA A 92 2.80 -12.04 -6.20
CA ALA A 92 3.41 -12.54 -4.98
C ALA A 92 4.78 -13.14 -5.31
N ARG A 93 5.71 -13.03 -4.36
CA ARG A 93 7.08 -13.54 -4.46
C ARG A 93 7.41 -14.31 -3.19
N ALA A 94 8.09 -15.44 -3.34
CA ALA A 94 8.57 -16.27 -2.23
C ALA A 94 9.99 -16.74 -2.51
N VAL A 95 10.81 -16.79 -1.46
CA VAL A 95 12.20 -17.25 -1.50
C VAL A 95 12.35 -18.46 -0.59
N ALA A 96 13.11 -19.45 -1.03
CA ALA A 96 13.49 -20.61 -0.23
C ALA A 96 14.97 -20.95 -0.50
N ALA A 97 15.74 -21.19 0.55
CA ALA A 97 17.09 -21.73 0.41
C ALA A 97 17.00 -23.17 -0.10
N THR A 98 17.84 -23.54 -1.06
CA THR A 98 18.03 -24.94 -1.46
C THR A 98 18.64 -25.70 -0.30
N GLU A 99 18.21 -26.94 -0.10
CA GLU A 99 18.91 -27.80 0.85
C GLU A 99 20.38 -27.89 0.41
N PRO A 100 21.34 -27.53 1.28
CA PRO A 100 22.74 -27.72 0.96
C PRO A 100 22.92 -29.22 0.71
N ALA A 101 23.44 -29.59 -0.45
CA ALA A 101 23.85 -30.96 -0.71
C ALA A 101 24.80 -31.31 0.45
N GLY A 102 24.35 -32.17 1.35
CA GLY A 102 25.11 -32.49 2.54
C GLY A 102 26.53 -32.89 2.17
N PRO A 103 27.52 -32.73 3.07
CA PRO A 103 28.82 -33.35 2.85
C PRO A 103 28.55 -34.82 2.45
N PRO A 104 29.24 -35.36 1.43
CA PRO A 104 28.93 -36.70 0.91
C PRO A 104 28.79 -37.61 2.10
N ALA A 105 27.61 -38.22 2.26
CA ALA A 105 27.30 -39.04 3.41
C ALA A 105 28.48 -39.98 3.59
N VAL A 106 29.25 -39.77 4.66
CA VAL A 106 30.23 -40.74 5.09
C VAL A 106 29.34 -41.90 5.49
N GLU A 107 29.19 -42.88 4.58
CA GLU A 107 28.57 -44.14 4.92
C GLU A 107 29.24 -44.58 6.23
N PRO A 108 28.48 -44.94 7.27
CA PRO A 108 29.07 -45.41 8.51
C PRO A 108 29.83 -46.70 8.19
N GLY A 109 31.09 -46.52 7.81
CA GLY A 109 32.07 -47.58 7.61
C GLY A 109 32.13 -48.38 8.89
N GLY A 110 32.09 -49.69 8.70
CA GLY A 110 31.75 -50.67 9.72
C GLY A 110 32.52 -50.52 11.03
N SER A 111 31.90 -51.03 12.08
CA SER A 111 32.48 -51.33 13.39
C SER A 111 34.01 -51.46 13.36
N VAL A 112 34.69 -50.39 13.76
CA VAL A 112 36.13 -50.43 14.07
C VAL A 112 36.26 -51.16 15.41
N GLU A 113 36.76 -52.39 15.35
CA GLU A 113 37.22 -53.14 16.51
C GLU A 113 38.34 -52.35 17.23
N PRO A 114 38.33 -52.21 18.56
CA PRO A 114 39.38 -51.49 19.27
C PRO A 114 40.65 -52.36 19.33
N GLY A 115 41.62 -52.10 18.45
CA GLY A 115 42.86 -52.88 18.43
C GLY A 115 44.00 -52.33 17.58
N ARG A 116 44.63 -51.22 18.01
CA ARG A 116 46.09 -51.06 18.15
C ARG A 116 46.48 -49.58 18.25
N SER A 117 47.35 -49.31 19.22
CA SER A 117 48.12 -48.09 19.41
C SER A 117 48.89 -47.71 18.14
N VAL A 118 48.67 -46.49 17.64
CA VAL A 118 49.49 -45.85 16.61
C VAL A 118 50.26 -44.71 17.27
N GLU A 119 51.59 -44.76 17.17
CA GLU A 119 52.52 -43.72 17.64
C GLU A 119 52.40 -42.42 16.82
N PRO A 120 52.74 -41.26 17.40
CA PRO A 120 52.70 -39.98 16.70
C PRO A 120 53.94 -39.78 15.80
N GLY A 121 53.73 -39.90 14.49
CA GLY A 121 54.69 -39.52 13.45
C GLY A 121 54.36 -38.16 12.82
N SER A 122 55.22 -37.18 13.11
CA SER A 122 55.54 -35.93 12.40
C SER A 122 54.75 -35.49 11.15
N ALA A 123 54.23 -34.26 11.27
CA ALA A 123 53.98 -33.20 10.28
C ALA A 123 54.31 -33.42 8.79
N THR A 124 53.42 -32.96 7.92
CA THR A 124 53.78 -32.04 6.82
C THR A 124 52.54 -31.30 6.33
N GLY A 125 52.67 -29.98 6.19
CA GLY A 125 51.61 -29.11 5.71
C GLY A 125 51.42 -29.18 4.19
N VAL A 126 50.24 -28.80 3.74
CA VAL A 126 50.00 -28.38 2.36
C VAL A 126 49.15 -27.12 2.38
N SER A 127 49.82 -26.01 2.10
CA SER A 127 49.21 -24.79 1.58
C SER A 127 48.68 -25.07 0.18
N GLY A 128 47.38 -24.87 -0.04
CA GLY A 128 46.75 -24.93 -1.35
C GLY A 128 45.88 -23.71 -1.56
N ALA A 129 46.46 -22.62 -2.07
CA ALA A 129 45.74 -21.48 -2.58
C ALA A 129 44.93 -21.89 -3.81
N VAL A 130 43.61 -21.83 -3.74
CA VAL A 130 42.73 -21.99 -4.91
C VAL A 130 42.42 -20.60 -5.46
N GLY A 131 42.89 -20.37 -6.68
CA GLY A 131 42.77 -19.12 -7.42
C GLY A 131 41.32 -18.77 -7.77
N VAL A 132 41.04 -17.48 -7.68
CA VAL A 132 39.81 -16.84 -8.15
C VAL A 132 39.85 -16.81 -9.69
N GLY A 133 39.14 -17.74 -10.31
CA GLY A 133 38.90 -17.79 -11.75
C GLY A 133 37.69 -16.96 -12.14
N GLY A 134 37.90 -15.90 -12.93
CA GLY A 134 36.84 -15.12 -13.54
C GLY A 134 36.15 -15.86 -14.70
N ALA A 135 34.84 -15.71 -14.78
CA ALA A 135 33.98 -15.95 -15.95
C ALA A 135 32.60 -15.35 -15.61
N ALA A 136 31.83 -14.71 -16.48
CA ALA A 136 32.01 -14.24 -17.82
C ALA A 136 30.95 -13.13 -18.00
N ARG A 137 31.32 -12.03 -18.65
CA ARG A 137 30.33 -11.07 -19.14
C ARG A 137 29.57 -11.72 -20.28
N VAL A 138 28.27 -11.94 -20.12
CA VAL A 138 27.34 -12.10 -21.25
C VAL A 138 26.15 -11.20 -21.02
N GLY A 139 26.06 -10.14 -21.82
CA GLY A 139 24.89 -9.29 -21.94
C GLY A 139 23.90 -9.85 -22.95
N GLY A 140 22.63 -9.49 -22.81
CA GLY A 140 21.62 -9.79 -23.81
C GLY A 140 20.28 -9.09 -23.58
N ALA A 141 20.08 -7.97 -24.26
CA ALA A 141 18.80 -7.34 -24.63
C ALA A 141 17.94 -6.58 -23.59
N ALA A 142 17.65 -7.08 -22.38
CA ALA A 142 16.63 -6.43 -21.53
C ALA A 142 17.11 -5.14 -20.80
N GLY A 143 18.41 -5.03 -20.52
CA GLY A 143 18.99 -3.93 -19.72
C GLY A 143 19.16 -2.59 -20.45
N ARG A 144 18.86 -2.51 -21.75
CA ARG A 144 19.04 -1.28 -22.55
C ARG A 144 17.86 -0.32 -22.46
N LEU A 145 16.62 -0.81 -22.37
CA LEU A 145 15.43 0.05 -22.28
C LEU A 145 15.30 0.79 -20.93
N ALA A 146 15.73 0.15 -19.83
CA ALA A 146 15.65 0.76 -18.50
C ALA A 146 16.64 1.93 -18.30
N ARG A 147 17.76 1.94 -19.06
CA ARG A 147 18.80 2.97 -18.92
C ARG A 147 18.48 4.26 -19.69
N THR A 148 17.75 4.17 -20.81
CA THR A 148 17.36 5.34 -21.61
C THR A 148 16.25 6.14 -20.95
N LEU A 149 15.28 5.48 -20.30
CA LEU A 149 14.19 6.17 -19.59
C LEU A 149 14.65 6.89 -18.32
N ARG A 150 15.77 6.47 -17.71
CA ARG A 150 16.36 7.14 -16.54
C ARG A 150 17.11 8.44 -16.88
N ARG A 151 17.61 8.61 -18.12
CA ARG A 151 18.34 9.82 -18.54
C ARG A 151 17.44 10.98 -18.97
N VAL A 152 16.20 10.72 -19.40
CA VAL A 152 15.26 11.78 -19.79
C VAL A 152 14.68 12.49 -18.56
N ARG A 153 14.49 11.77 -17.44
CA ARG A 153 13.84 12.31 -16.24
C ARG A 153 14.69 13.29 -15.42
N HIS A 154 16.01 13.34 -15.64
CA HIS A 154 16.92 14.26 -14.91
C HIS A 154 17.10 15.64 -15.57
N ARG A 155 16.53 15.90 -16.77
CA ARG A 155 16.69 17.19 -17.46
C ARG A 155 15.55 18.19 -17.25
N THR A 156 14.46 17.82 -16.57
CA THR A 156 13.25 18.68 -16.47
C THR A 156 12.80 18.92 -15.03
N ALA A 157 13.74 19.19 -14.11
CA ALA A 157 13.40 19.77 -12.82
C ALA A 157 13.83 21.26 -12.81
N PRO A 158 12.89 22.22 -12.68
CA PRO A 158 13.23 23.62 -12.49
C PRO A 158 13.78 23.86 -11.08
N ALA A 159 14.78 24.73 -10.97
CA ALA A 159 15.42 25.12 -9.72
C ALA A 159 14.46 25.89 -8.78
N PRO A 160 14.57 25.73 -7.45
CA PRO A 160 13.83 26.56 -6.49
C PRO A 160 14.46 27.95 -6.36
N PRO A 161 13.68 29.01 -6.07
CA PRO A 161 14.22 30.35 -5.86
C PRO A 161 14.90 30.47 -4.49
N GLU A 162 16.08 31.08 -4.49
CA GLU A 162 16.79 31.57 -3.32
C GLU A 162 16.07 32.80 -2.74
N SER A 163 15.81 32.79 -1.43
CA SER A 163 15.47 34.00 -0.68
C SER A 163 16.37 34.06 0.56
N GLY A 164 17.33 35.00 0.52
CA GLY A 164 18.27 35.27 1.58
C GLY A 164 17.64 35.97 2.81
N PRO A 165 18.45 36.20 3.86
CA PRO A 165 17.97 36.61 5.17
C PRO A 165 17.99 38.13 5.33
N THR A 166 16.97 38.69 6.00
CA THR A 166 17.06 40.04 6.57
C THR A 166 16.63 40.02 8.02
N SER A 167 17.63 40.32 8.84
CA SER A 167 17.63 40.74 10.22
C SER A 167 16.74 41.96 10.50
N ASN A 168 16.03 41.99 11.64
CA ASN A 168 16.36 42.87 12.77
C ASN A 168 15.22 42.91 13.81
N SER A 169 15.53 42.40 15.01
CA SER A 169 15.66 43.16 16.26
C SER A 169 14.59 44.20 16.67
N VAL A 170 14.05 44.01 17.89
CA VAL A 170 14.02 44.96 19.04
C VAL A 170 12.64 45.38 19.60
N ASP A 171 12.56 45.23 20.94
CA ASP A 171 11.75 45.88 22.00
C ASP A 171 10.27 45.52 22.30
N GLY A 172 10.03 45.18 23.58
CA GLY A 172 8.74 45.32 24.28
C GLY A 172 8.54 46.77 24.80
N PRO A 173 7.73 47.07 25.85
CA PRO A 173 6.86 46.23 26.70
C PRO A 173 5.42 46.82 26.96
N ALA A 174 4.61 46.08 27.75
CA ALA A 174 3.54 46.48 28.70
C ALA A 174 2.51 47.61 28.41
N GLY A 175 1.22 47.35 28.72
CA GLY A 175 0.29 48.42 29.15
C GLY A 175 -1.23 48.26 28.87
N SER A 176 -1.96 47.87 29.93
CA SER A 176 -3.35 48.14 30.36
C SER A 176 -4.40 48.94 29.55
N GLY A 177 -5.68 48.59 29.82
CA GLY A 177 -6.89 49.45 29.71
C GLY A 177 -7.87 48.99 28.61
N GLY A 178 -9.17 48.70 28.80
CA GLY A 178 -10.14 49.09 29.82
C GLY A 178 -11.18 50.06 29.22
N SER A 179 -12.36 49.59 28.80
CA SER A 179 -13.68 50.30 28.77
C SER A 179 -14.70 49.51 27.92
N ARG A 180 -15.88 49.12 28.45
CA ARG A 180 -17.18 49.86 28.51
C ARG A 180 -17.66 50.25 27.09
N ARG A 181 -18.88 50.02 26.60
CA ARG A 181 -20.22 49.85 27.20
C ARG A 181 -21.22 49.41 26.08
N PRO A 182 -22.51 49.15 26.42
CA PRO A 182 -23.52 48.52 25.56
C PRO A 182 -24.67 49.46 25.10
N GLN A 183 -25.69 48.84 24.48
CA GLN A 183 -27.11 49.22 24.34
C GLN A 183 -27.53 50.23 23.26
N ARG A 184 -28.56 49.84 22.49
CA ARG A 184 -29.75 50.69 22.32
C ARG A 184 -31.02 49.88 22.09
N ALA A 185 -31.98 50.09 22.97
CA ALA A 185 -33.35 49.62 22.92
C ALA A 185 -34.28 50.66 22.28
N GLY A 186 -35.38 50.17 21.70
CA GLY A 186 -36.73 50.69 21.93
C GLY A 186 -37.21 51.88 21.11
N ARG A 187 -38.36 51.71 20.43
CA ARG A 187 -39.50 52.64 20.58
C ARG A 187 -40.83 51.98 20.19
N VAL A 188 -41.85 52.26 21.00
CA VAL A 188 -43.22 51.74 21.03
C VAL A 188 -44.18 52.94 20.87
N VAL A 189 -45.12 52.85 19.90
CA VAL A 189 -46.58 53.28 19.90
C VAL A 189 -46.79 54.83 20.08
N PRO A 190 -47.92 55.53 19.76
CA PRO A 190 -49.30 55.03 19.82
C PRO A 190 -50.43 55.66 18.94
N VAL A 191 -51.65 55.12 19.18
CA VAL A 191 -53.01 55.72 19.18
C VAL A 191 -53.80 55.90 17.86
N THR A 192 -54.94 55.20 17.84
CA THR A 192 -56.16 55.38 17.04
C THR A 192 -57.11 56.43 17.62
N ALA A 193 -57.73 57.27 16.78
CA ALA A 193 -58.96 58.04 17.05
C ALA A 193 -59.57 58.61 15.72
N PRO A 194 -60.83 59.09 15.67
CA PRO A 194 -61.80 58.67 14.64
C PRO A 194 -62.46 59.79 13.80
N ALA A 195 -63.33 59.34 12.88
CA ALA A 195 -64.53 60.00 12.33
C ALA A 195 -64.39 61.18 11.33
N SER A 196 -65.06 61.05 10.18
CA SER A 196 -65.97 62.09 9.65
C SER A 196 -66.81 61.57 8.48
N ILE A 197 -68.10 61.92 8.55
CA ILE A 197 -69.16 61.77 7.54
C ILE A 197 -69.03 62.93 6.54
N PRO A 198 -69.39 62.74 5.26
CA PRO A 198 -70.48 63.57 4.72
C PRO A 198 -71.49 62.81 3.85
N THR A 199 -72.72 63.28 4.04
CA THR A 199 -73.94 63.15 3.23
C THR A 199 -73.76 63.52 1.76
N GLY A 200 -74.42 62.78 0.86
CA GLY A 200 -74.48 63.13 -0.57
C GLY A 200 -75.43 62.28 -1.41
N VAL A 201 -76.72 62.67 -1.39
CA VAL A 201 -77.68 62.74 -2.51
C VAL A 201 -77.98 61.49 -3.40
N ARG A 202 -79.30 61.26 -3.51
CA ARG A 202 -80.06 60.32 -4.35
C ARG A 202 -79.66 60.28 -5.83
N ALA A 203 -79.71 59.08 -6.43
CA ALA A 203 -80.39 58.86 -7.70
C ALA A 203 -80.79 57.37 -7.89
N ARG A 204 -82.03 57.16 -8.31
CA ARG A 204 -82.67 55.87 -8.59
C ARG A 204 -82.34 55.40 -10.00
N ARG A 205 -82.19 54.08 -10.20
CA ARG A 205 -82.87 53.20 -11.19
C ARG A 205 -82.02 51.95 -11.46
N GLY A 206 -82.56 50.77 -11.18
CA GLY A 206 -82.04 49.49 -11.72
C GLY A 206 -82.46 49.33 -13.19
N PRO A 207 -82.63 48.09 -13.70
CA PRO A 207 -81.89 46.84 -13.50
C PRO A 207 -81.16 46.43 -14.80
N ALA A 208 -80.14 45.57 -14.76
CA ALA A 208 -79.75 44.69 -15.88
C ALA A 208 -78.54 43.83 -15.50
N ALA A 209 -78.79 42.57 -15.15
CA ALA A 209 -77.77 41.55 -15.14
C ALA A 209 -77.45 41.18 -16.59
N ALA A 210 -76.31 41.64 -17.10
CA ALA A 210 -75.73 41.16 -18.33
C ALA A 210 -74.20 41.26 -18.28
N ARG A 211 -73.56 40.13 -18.61
CA ARG A 211 -72.20 39.96 -19.16
C ARG A 211 -71.04 39.74 -18.18
N THR A 212 -70.64 38.46 -18.12
CA THR A 212 -69.27 37.97 -18.41
C THR A 212 -68.10 38.93 -18.21
N GLY A 213 -67.33 38.69 -17.15
CA GLY A 213 -65.88 38.93 -17.08
C GLY A 213 -65.28 37.76 -16.30
N SER A 214 -64.56 36.82 -16.93
CA SER A 214 -63.14 36.97 -17.27
C SER A 214 -62.32 37.50 -16.09
N GLY A 215 -62.18 36.68 -15.06
CA GLY A 215 -61.26 36.86 -13.94
C GLY A 215 -60.34 35.64 -13.80
N GLN A 216 -59.68 35.25 -14.89
CA GLN A 216 -58.49 34.39 -14.82
C GLN A 216 -57.35 35.26 -14.29
N ASP A 217 -57.22 35.35 -12.98
CA ASP A 217 -55.97 35.81 -12.33
C ASP A 217 -55.98 35.44 -10.85
N ARG A 218 -55.76 34.15 -10.58
CA ARG A 218 -55.04 33.71 -9.39
C ARG A 218 -54.03 32.65 -9.82
N ALA A 219 -52.96 33.13 -10.46
CA ALA A 219 -51.69 32.44 -10.52
C ALA A 219 -51.15 32.31 -9.09
N GLY A 220 -51.68 31.32 -8.36
CA GLY A 220 -51.05 30.77 -7.18
C GLY A 220 -49.75 30.13 -7.65
N ARG A 221 -48.69 30.94 -7.67
CA ARG A 221 -47.31 30.52 -7.91
C ARG A 221 -46.94 29.58 -6.77
N ARG A 222 -47.33 28.30 -6.90
CA ARG A 222 -46.87 27.21 -6.04
C ARG A 222 -45.35 27.21 -6.20
N ARG A 223 -44.65 27.78 -5.21
CA ARG A 223 -43.20 27.64 -5.08
C ARG A 223 -42.97 26.15 -4.87
N GLY A 224 -42.62 25.43 -5.94
CA GLY A 224 -42.10 24.08 -5.84
C GLY A 224 -40.89 24.14 -4.92
N VAL A 225 -40.87 23.27 -3.92
CA VAL A 225 -39.72 23.10 -3.03
C VAL A 225 -38.53 22.68 -3.92
N ASP A 226 -37.39 23.36 -3.77
CA ASP A 226 -36.11 23.10 -4.46
C ASP A 226 -35.45 21.77 -4.00
N ASP A 227 -36.21 20.67 -3.96
CA ASP A 227 -35.70 19.35 -3.50
C ASP A 227 -34.69 18.72 -4.48
N SER A 228 -34.56 19.25 -5.70
CA SER A 228 -33.62 18.73 -6.71
C SER A 228 -32.15 18.97 -6.37
N GLY A 229 -31.84 19.99 -5.57
CA GLY A 229 -30.46 20.31 -5.19
C GLY A 229 -29.91 19.35 -4.13
N VAL A 230 -30.70 19.08 -3.08
CA VAL A 230 -30.26 18.26 -1.94
C VAL A 230 -29.99 16.80 -2.32
N ALA A 231 -30.77 16.23 -3.24
CA ALA A 231 -30.58 14.85 -3.68
C ALA A 231 -29.22 14.62 -4.38
N THR A 232 -28.81 15.54 -5.27
CA THR A 232 -27.50 15.46 -5.93
C THR A 232 -26.34 15.65 -4.95
N VAL A 233 -26.52 16.51 -3.95
CA VAL A 233 -25.52 16.71 -2.88
C VAL A 233 -25.36 15.43 -2.05
N HIS A 234 -26.46 14.77 -1.70
CA HIS A 234 -26.39 13.50 -0.96
C HIS A 234 -25.80 12.36 -1.80
N ALA A 235 -26.12 12.26 -3.09
CA ALA A 235 -25.52 11.27 -3.97
C ALA A 235 -24.01 11.50 -4.14
N ALA A 236 -23.59 12.76 -4.34
CA ALA A 236 -22.18 13.12 -4.42
C ALA A 236 -21.45 12.86 -3.09
N LEU A 237 -22.05 13.21 -1.96
CA LEU A 237 -21.49 12.96 -0.64
C LEU A 237 -21.35 11.46 -0.37
N ALA A 238 -22.36 10.65 -0.72
CA ALA A 238 -22.30 9.21 -0.57
C ALA A 238 -21.21 8.59 -1.46
N ALA A 239 -21.09 9.04 -2.71
CA ALA A 239 -20.02 8.59 -3.60
C ALA A 239 -18.63 8.95 -3.07
N VAL A 240 -18.42 10.20 -2.61
CA VAL A 240 -17.17 10.65 -2.01
C VAL A 240 -16.85 9.87 -0.73
N LEU A 241 -17.85 9.64 0.14
CA LEU A 241 -17.69 8.85 1.36
C LEU A 241 -17.25 7.42 1.03
N VAL A 242 -17.91 6.78 0.08
CA VAL A 242 -17.58 5.40 -0.32
C VAL A 242 -16.19 5.32 -0.94
N LEU A 243 -15.86 6.22 -1.88
CA LEU A 243 -14.54 6.28 -2.49
C LEU A 243 -13.46 6.55 -1.43
N GLY A 244 -13.73 7.45 -0.49
CA GLY A 244 -12.85 7.73 0.65
C GLY A 244 -12.63 6.50 1.52
N LEU A 245 -13.71 5.81 1.93
CA LEU A 245 -13.62 4.58 2.71
C LEU A 245 -12.88 3.46 1.97
N ALA A 246 -13.09 3.34 0.65
CA ALA A 246 -12.39 2.37 -0.17
C ALA A 246 -10.88 2.68 -0.25
N VAL A 247 -10.50 3.94 -0.49
CA VAL A 247 -9.10 4.36 -0.49
C VAL A 247 -8.45 4.10 0.87
N VAL A 248 -9.10 4.51 1.97
CA VAL A 248 -8.61 4.26 3.33
C VAL A 248 -8.47 2.77 3.61
N GLY A 249 -9.46 1.95 3.22
CA GLY A 249 -9.40 0.50 3.38
C GLY A 249 -8.25 -0.13 2.58
N ILE A 250 -8.02 0.32 1.34
CA ILE A 250 -6.90 -0.13 0.49
C ILE A 250 -5.56 0.27 1.10
N ASP A 251 -5.41 1.51 1.58
CA ASP A 251 -4.19 1.98 2.24
C ASP A 251 -3.89 1.21 3.52
N LEU A 252 -4.91 0.97 4.36
CA LEU A 252 -4.78 0.19 5.59
C LEU A 252 -4.40 -1.26 5.29
N GLY A 253 -5.10 -1.90 4.34
CA GLY A 253 -4.76 -3.25 3.89
C GLY A 253 -3.34 -3.33 3.32
N GLY A 254 -2.95 -2.35 2.50
CA GLY A 254 -1.60 -2.23 1.96
C GLY A 254 -0.54 -2.03 3.05
N ALA A 255 -0.84 -1.23 4.08
CA ALA A 255 0.06 -1.00 5.22
C ALA A 255 0.25 -2.27 6.07
N VAL A 256 -0.83 -2.98 6.39
CA VAL A 256 -0.78 -4.25 7.15
C VAL A 256 0.01 -5.32 6.39
N LEU A 257 -0.28 -5.48 5.10
CA LEU A 257 0.45 -6.44 4.25
C LEU A 257 1.93 -6.06 4.11
N ALA A 258 2.25 -4.77 3.93
CA ALA A 258 3.64 -4.32 3.84
C ALA A 258 4.41 -4.54 5.15
N ARG A 259 3.76 -4.36 6.31
CA ARG A 259 4.37 -4.61 7.60
C ARG A 259 4.69 -6.09 7.81
N HIS A 260 3.73 -6.97 7.56
CA HIS A 260 3.97 -8.42 7.66
C HIS A 260 5.04 -8.90 6.68
N ARG A 261 5.09 -8.35 5.48
CA ARG A 261 6.17 -8.64 4.52
C ARG A 261 7.53 -8.16 5.01
N ALA A 262 7.60 -6.96 5.59
CA ALA A 262 8.84 -6.43 6.12
C ALA A 262 9.38 -7.27 7.29
N GLU A 263 8.50 -7.75 8.18
CA GLU A 263 8.86 -8.66 9.28
C GLU A 263 9.38 -10.00 8.74
N ALA A 264 8.63 -10.66 7.85
CA ALA A 264 9.07 -11.92 7.25
C ALA A 264 10.39 -11.80 6.46
N ALA A 265 10.60 -10.69 5.75
CA ALA A 265 11.85 -10.43 5.04
C ALA A 265 13.02 -10.21 6.01
N ALA A 266 12.78 -9.51 7.13
CA ALA A 266 13.79 -9.34 8.16
C ALA A 266 14.16 -10.67 8.82
N ASP A 267 13.19 -11.54 9.14
CA ASP A 267 13.45 -12.85 9.75
C ASP A 267 14.31 -13.76 8.85
N LEU A 268 13.97 -13.85 7.56
CA LEU A 268 14.74 -14.64 6.58
C LEU A 268 16.15 -14.07 6.38
N ALA A 269 16.26 -12.74 6.28
CA ALA A 269 17.57 -12.08 6.16
C ALA A 269 18.42 -12.28 7.42
N GLY A 270 17.79 -12.28 8.60
CA GLY A 270 18.44 -12.52 9.89
C GLY A 270 18.96 -13.94 9.99
N LEU A 271 18.14 -14.94 9.68
CA LEU A 271 18.55 -16.35 9.67
C LEU A 271 19.69 -16.61 8.68
N ALA A 272 19.63 -15.98 7.51
CA ALA A 272 20.69 -16.09 6.51
C ALA A 272 22.01 -15.44 6.97
N ALA A 273 21.96 -14.26 7.59
CA ALA A 273 23.15 -13.64 8.20
C ALA A 273 23.70 -14.48 9.36
N ALA A 274 22.84 -15.05 10.20
CA ALA A 274 23.24 -15.91 11.31
C ALA A 274 23.93 -17.20 10.82
N GLY A 275 23.46 -17.79 9.71
CA GLY A 275 24.09 -18.97 9.10
C GLY A 275 25.52 -18.71 8.63
N ASP A 276 25.80 -17.51 8.12
CA ASP A 276 27.12 -17.09 7.65
C ASP A 276 27.93 -16.32 8.71
N ALA A 277 27.47 -16.25 9.97
CA ALA A 277 28.13 -15.47 11.02
C ALA A 277 29.59 -15.91 11.27
N ALA A 278 29.89 -17.20 11.11
CA ALA A 278 31.24 -17.76 11.23
C ALA A 278 32.23 -17.27 10.14
N LEU A 279 31.71 -16.82 9.00
CA LEU A 279 32.51 -16.25 7.91
C LEU A 279 32.81 -14.75 8.12
N GLY A 280 32.22 -14.14 9.15
CA GLY A 280 32.38 -12.72 9.49
C GLY A 280 31.25 -11.83 8.98
N GLN A 281 31.24 -10.58 9.46
CA GLN A 281 30.13 -9.64 9.25
C GLN A 281 29.87 -9.31 7.77
N ASP A 282 30.92 -9.16 6.95
CA ASP A 282 30.76 -8.79 5.55
C ASP A 282 30.08 -9.90 4.74
N ALA A 283 30.42 -11.17 5.01
CA ALA A 283 29.78 -12.33 4.39
C ALA A 283 28.32 -12.43 4.82
N ALA A 284 28.06 -12.41 6.13
CA ALA A 284 26.72 -12.45 6.71
C ALA A 284 25.80 -11.33 6.18
N CYS A 285 26.27 -10.08 6.17
CA CYS A 285 25.46 -8.96 5.69
C CYS A 285 25.31 -8.93 4.17
N THR A 286 26.24 -9.53 3.42
CA THR A 286 26.07 -9.72 1.97
C THR A 286 24.98 -10.74 1.69
N ARG A 287 24.95 -11.86 2.42
CA ARG A 287 23.88 -12.87 2.31
C ARG A 287 22.52 -12.33 2.74
N ALA A 288 22.43 -11.61 3.86
CA ALA A 288 21.18 -10.95 4.25
C ALA A 288 20.64 -10.00 3.16
N ARG A 289 21.54 -9.29 2.46
CA ARG A 289 21.16 -8.35 1.41
C ARG A 289 20.62 -9.06 0.16
N THR A 290 21.17 -10.22 -0.20
CA THR A 290 20.65 -11.01 -1.34
C THR A 290 19.25 -11.54 -1.02
N ILE A 291 19.04 -12.05 0.19
CA ILE A 291 17.72 -12.52 0.66
C ILE A 291 16.69 -11.38 0.68
N ALA A 292 17.04 -10.23 1.29
CA ALA A 292 16.15 -9.08 1.34
C ALA A 292 15.76 -8.60 -0.08
N ALA A 293 16.73 -8.52 -1.01
CA ALA A 293 16.46 -8.15 -2.40
C ALA A 293 15.60 -9.20 -3.14
N GLY A 294 15.75 -10.48 -2.79
CA GLY A 294 14.88 -11.56 -3.25
C GLY A 294 13.42 -11.42 -2.77
N MET A 295 13.21 -10.75 -1.65
CA MET A 295 11.89 -10.46 -1.07
C MET A 295 11.31 -9.09 -1.50
N ASP A 296 11.92 -8.41 -2.47
CA ASP A 296 11.57 -7.03 -2.90
C ASP A 296 11.72 -5.99 -1.77
N SER A 297 12.66 -6.24 -0.86
CA SER A 297 12.97 -5.36 0.27
C SER A 297 14.43 -4.89 0.22
N THR A 298 14.72 -3.80 0.94
CA THR A 298 16.09 -3.25 1.03
C THR A 298 16.61 -3.35 2.46
N LEU A 299 17.79 -3.96 2.62
CA LEU A 299 18.49 -4.02 3.90
C LEU A 299 18.97 -2.61 4.29
N ARG A 300 18.42 -2.07 5.38
CA ARG A 300 18.77 -0.75 5.94
C ARG A 300 19.94 -0.85 6.90
N GLN A 301 19.96 -1.87 7.74
CA GLN A 301 21.02 -2.11 8.71
C GLN A 301 21.25 -3.61 8.86
N CYS A 302 22.51 -3.99 9.05
CA CYS A 302 22.92 -5.33 9.41
C CYS A 302 24.18 -5.21 10.26
N VAL A 303 24.17 -5.83 11.44
CA VAL A 303 25.30 -5.86 12.36
C VAL A 303 25.31 -7.22 13.07
N LEU A 304 26.51 -7.76 13.30
CA LEU A 304 26.69 -8.93 14.14
C LEU A 304 27.01 -8.49 15.57
N ASP A 305 26.24 -8.99 16.54
CA ASP A 305 26.50 -8.88 17.97
C ASP A 305 26.94 -10.27 18.48
N GLY A 306 28.25 -10.50 18.48
CA GLY A 306 28.82 -11.83 18.68
C GLY A 306 28.45 -12.77 17.54
N TRP A 307 27.50 -13.68 17.78
CA TRP A 307 26.96 -14.62 16.79
C TRP A 307 25.55 -14.24 16.32
N ASP A 308 24.92 -13.24 16.94
CA ASP A 308 23.58 -12.82 16.60
C ASP A 308 23.61 -11.77 15.49
N ALA A 309 22.83 -11.99 14.44
CA ALA A 309 22.56 -11.01 13.40
C ALA A 309 21.37 -10.12 13.78
N LEU A 310 21.61 -8.82 13.93
CA LEU A 310 20.58 -7.78 14.04
C LEU A 310 20.38 -7.14 12.68
N VAL A 311 19.20 -7.33 12.09
CA VAL A 311 18.88 -6.84 10.74
C VAL A 311 17.67 -5.91 10.76
N GLU A 312 17.74 -4.86 9.96
CA GLU A 312 16.63 -3.97 9.68
C GLU A 312 16.41 -3.89 8.16
N VAL A 313 15.17 -4.08 7.74
CA VAL A 313 14.77 -4.14 6.34
C VAL A 313 13.63 -3.16 6.11
N SER A 314 13.64 -2.45 4.99
CA SER A 314 12.51 -1.63 4.53
C SER A 314 11.87 -2.23 3.29
N THR A 315 10.55 -2.34 3.30
CA THR A 315 9.75 -2.82 2.16
C THR A 315 8.91 -1.66 1.62
N PRO A 316 8.99 -1.35 0.31
CA PRO A 316 8.18 -0.31 -0.28
C PRO A 316 6.70 -0.73 -0.34
N ARG A 317 5.80 0.23 -0.18
CA ARG A 317 4.36 0.06 -0.39
C ARG A 317 3.80 1.19 -1.23
N ALA A 318 2.81 0.89 -2.04
CA ALA A 318 1.98 1.93 -2.63
C ALA A 318 1.11 2.52 -1.52
N ALA A 319 1.31 3.80 -1.23
CA ALA A 319 0.58 4.54 -0.23
C ALA A 319 -0.02 5.78 -0.88
N VAL A 320 -1.33 6.00 -0.73
CA VAL A 320 -1.94 7.30 -1.00
C VAL A 320 -1.75 8.20 0.22
N LEU A 321 -1.81 7.60 1.42
CA LEU A 321 -1.63 8.28 2.71
C LEU A 321 -0.48 7.66 3.51
N GLY A 322 0.34 8.52 4.13
CA GLY A 322 1.42 8.14 5.06
C GLY A 322 2.73 7.70 4.40
N ASN A 323 3.58 7.02 5.17
CA ASN A 323 4.93 6.66 4.72
C ASN A 323 4.91 5.53 3.68
N PRO A 324 5.63 5.66 2.55
CA PRO A 324 5.65 4.67 1.48
C PRO A 324 6.54 3.46 1.79
N GLU A 325 7.09 3.36 2.99
CA GLU A 325 7.96 2.27 3.41
C GLU A 325 7.49 1.67 4.73
N ALA A 326 7.52 0.34 4.81
CA ALA A 326 7.31 -0.42 6.04
C ALA A 326 8.65 -0.97 6.51
N LEU A 327 9.01 -0.69 7.77
CA LEU A 327 10.22 -1.20 8.40
C LEU A 327 9.93 -2.53 9.10
N GLY A 328 10.86 -3.47 9.02
CA GLY A 328 10.88 -4.73 9.74
C GLY A 328 12.25 -4.92 10.38
N ARG A 329 12.28 -5.53 11.57
CA ARG A 329 13.52 -5.82 12.31
C ARG A 329 13.47 -7.25 12.81
N ALA A 330 14.62 -7.91 12.79
CA ALA A 330 14.78 -9.25 13.32
C ALA A 330 16.13 -9.38 14.01
N ARG A 331 16.18 -10.28 15.01
CA ARG A 331 17.40 -10.74 15.65
C ARG A 331 17.43 -12.27 15.52
N ALA A 332 18.50 -12.81 14.98
CA ALA A 332 18.67 -14.26 14.83
C ALA A 332 20.08 -14.66 15.25
N GLY A 333 20.20 -15.77 15.99
CA GLY A 333 21.47 -16.40 16.32
C GLY A 333 21.55 -17.83 15.77
N PRO A 334 22.73 -18.44 15.72
CA PRO A 334 22.89 -19.81 15.26
C PRO A 334 22.17 -20.80 16.20
N ALA A 335 21.63 -21.88 15.65
CA ALA A 335 20.94 -22.93 16.42
C ALA A 335 21.88 -23.69 17.37
N SER A 336 23.20 -23.56 17.17
CA SER A 336 24.24 -24.12 18.02
C SER A 336 25.37 -23.10 18.11
N PRO A 337 25.75 -22.62 19.32
CA PRO A 337 26.99 -21.88 19.45
C PRO A 337 28.16 -22.81 19.04
N PRO A 338 29.15 -22.30 18.30
CA PRO A 338 30.31 -23.09 17.87
C PRO A 338 31.24 -23.48 19.02
#